data_AF-A0A3A8KDL8-F1
#
_entry.id   AF-A0A3A8KDL8-F1
#
_cell.length_a   1.000
_cell.length_b   1.000
_cell.length_c   1.000
_cell.angle_alpha   90.00
_cell.angle_beta   90.00
_cell.angle_gamma   90.00
#
_symmetry.space_group_name_H-M   'P 1'
#
loop_
_entity.id
_entity.type
_entity.pdbx_description
1 polymer ?
#
loop_
_entity_poly.entity_id
_entity_poly.type
_entity_poly.pdbx_seq_one_letter_code
_entity_poly.pdbx_strand_id
1 'polypeptide(L)'
;MTVMGVAEQTLASSDANQIAASVGKRTVFPLREIEALCSNGEVLAIHFRQAAILKEPLLLNDLCRHGVLNGPPQSITTVQQGGREWLRQRLGL
;
A
#
# COMPACT_ATOMS: atom_id res chain seq x y z
N MET A 1 10.19 1.54 -6.17
CA MET A 1 8.80 2.06 -6.24
C MET A 1 8.47 2.35 -7.69
N THR A 2 7.38 1.77 -8.18
CA THR A 2 6.94 1.84 -9.59
C THR A 2 5.60 2.55 -9.76
N VAL A 3 4.76 2.55 -8.73
CA VAL A 3 3.41 3.13 -8.74
C VAL A 3 3.18 3.91 -7.45
N MET A 4 2.40 4.98 -7.55
CA MET A 4 1.84 5.72 -6.43
C MET A 4 0.32 5.76 -6.55
N GLY A 5 -0.34 5.79 -5.40
CA GLY A 5 -1.77 6.02 -5.30
C GLY A 5 -2.15 6.55 -3.94
N VAL A 6 -3.45 6.76 -3.78
CA VAL A 6 -4.09 7.25 -2.57
C VAL A 6 -4.87 6.10 -1.95
N ALA A 7 -4.71 5.88 -0.66
CA ALA A 7 -5.62 5.06 0.13
C ALA A 7 -6.89 5.88 0.39
N GLU A 8 -7.92 5.68 -0.43
CA GLU A 8 -9.15 6.48 -0.36
C GLU A 8 -10.08 6.06 0.76
N GLN A 9 -10.01 4.78 1.12
CA GLN A 9 -10.80 4.19 2.18
C GLN A 9 -10.05 2.99 2.75
N THR A 10 -10.21 2.75 4.04
CA THR A 10 -9.71 1.57 4.72
C THR A 10 -10.79 0.95 5.58
N LEU A 11 -10.80 -0.38 5.68
CA LEU A 11 -11.66 -1.14 6.57
C LEU A 11 -10.80 -2.23 7.22
N ALA A 12 -10.82 -2.32 8.55
CA ALA A 12 -10.25 -3.43 9.28
C ALA A 12 -11.41 -4.28 9.84
N SER A 13 -11.42 -5.57 9.56
CA SER A 13 -12.45 -6.49 10.05
C SER A 13 -11.96 -7.94 10.00
N SER A 14 -12.43 -8.77 10.93
CA SER A 14 -12.30 -10.23 10.87
C SER A 14 -13.52 -10.90 10.24
N ASP A 15 -14.53 -10.13 9.79
CA ASP A 15 -15.69 -10.65 9.07
C ASP A 15 -15.41 -10.63 7.56
N ALA A 16 -15.26 -11.83 6.98
CA ALA A 16 -14.99 -12.00 5.56
C ALA A 16 -16.06 -11.38 4.66
N ASN A 17 -17.32 -11.35 5.08
CA ASN A 17 -18.40 -10.73 4.30
C ASN A 17 -18.25 -9.20 4.27
N GLN A 18 -17.84 -8.58 5.37
CA GLN A 18 -17.58 -7.14 5.41
C GLN A 18 -16.38 -6.77 4.53
N ILE A 19 -15.30 -7.54 4.60
CA ILE A 19 -14.12 -7.34 3.75
C ILE A 19 -14.50 -7.51 2.27
N ALA A 20 -15.18 -8.60 1.92
CA ALA A 20 -15.63 -8.87 0.55
C ALA A 20 -16.58 -7.79 0.02
N ALA A 21 -17.52 -7.32 0.83
CA ALA A 21 -18.43 -6.23 0.47
C ALA A 21 -17.68 -4.90 0.25
N SER A 22 -16.68 -4.60 1.08
CA SER A 22 -15.86 -3.39 0.92
C SER A 22 -15.08 -3.44 -0.40
N VAL A 23 -14.27 -4.48 -0.61
CA VAL A 23 -13.37 -4.54 -1.78
C VAL A 23 -14.11 -4.83 -3.08
N GLY A 24 -15.24 -5.52 -3.01
CA GLY A 24 -16.05 -5.92 -4.17
C GLY A 24 -15.21 -6.63 -5.23
N LYS A 25 -15.28 -6.15 -6.48
CA LYS A 25 -14.51 -6.69 -7.61
C LYS A 25 -13.08 -6.12 -7.73
N ARG A 26 -12.64 -5.25 -6.81
CA ARG A 26 -11.34 -4.55 -6.86
C ARG A 26 -10.23 -5.27 -6.09
N THR A 27 -10.39 -6.58 -5.92
CA THR A 27 -9.42 -7.46 -5.27
C THR A 27 -9.03 -8.59 -6.22
N VAL A 28 -7.79 -9.06 -6.11
CA VAL A 28 -7.33 -10.28 -6.79
C VAL A 28 -7.61 -11.54 -5.96
N PHE A 29 -8.01 -11.38 -4.70
CA PHE A 29 -8.32 -12.50 -3.81
C PHE A 29 -9.74 -13.01 -4.06
N PRO A 30 -9.93 -14.31 -4.37
CA PRO A 30 -11.26 -14.92 -4.35
C PRO A 30 -11.81 -14.97 -2.92
N LEU A 31 -13.14 -15.08 -2.79
CA LEU A 31 -13.82 -15.06 -1.48
C LEU A 31 -13.23 -16.08 -0.48
N ARG A 32 -12.96 -17.31 -0.92
CA ARG A 32 -12.36 -18.36 -0.08
C ARG A 32 -11.01 -17.98 0.54
N GLU A 33 -10.21 -17.16 -0.15
CA GLU A 33 -8.93 -16.68 0.37
C GLU A 33 -9.15 -15.55 1.36
N ILE A 34 -10.14 -14.69 1.13
CA ILE A 34 -10.56 -13.66 2.11
C ILE A 34 -11.04 -14.33 3.40
N GLU A 35 -11.84 -15.39 3.31
CA GLU A 35 -12.30 -16.18 4.46
C GLU A 35 -11.12 -16.81 5.23
N ALA A 36 -10.16 -17.38 4.53
CA ALA A 36 -8.96 -17.95 5.13
C ALA A 36 -8.11 -16.87 5.84
N LEU A 37 -7.96 -15.69 5.25
CA LEU A 37 -7.25 -14.57 5.88
C LEU A 37 -7.96 -14.10 7.15
N CYS A 38 -9.28 -13.92 7.08
CA CYS A 38 -10.10 -13.48 8.22
C CYS A 38 -10.14 -14.51 9.37
N SER A 39 -9.99 -15.80 9.04
CA SER A 39 -9.90 -16.87 10.04
C SER A 39 -8.59 -16.81 10.85
N ASN A 40 -7.55 -16.18 10.30
CA ASN A 40 -6.25 -16.00 10.96
C ASN A 40 -6.17 -14.68 11.75
N GLY A 41 -7.19 -13.81 11.68
CA GLY A 41 -7.24 -12.55 12.42
C GLY A 41 -7.93 -11.44 11.64
N GLU A 42 -7.80 -10.22 12.17
CA GLU A 42 -8.31 -9.02 11.52
C GLU A 42 -7.55 -8.73 10.21
N VAL A 43 -8.30 -8.45 9.15
CA VAL A 43 -7.77 -8.13 7.83
C VAL A 43 -7.98 -6.64 7.54
N LEU A 44 -6.93 -5.96 7.11
CA LEU A 44 -6.98 -4.59 6.64
C LEU A 44 -7.21 -4.54 5.12
N ALA A 45 -8.41 -4.14 4.70
CA ALA A 45 -8.71 -3.79 3.33
C ALA A 45 -8.37 -2.32 3.05
N ILE A 46 -7.64 -2.06 1.97
CA ILE A 46 -7.25 -0.71 1.54
C ILE A 46 -7.75 -0.49 0.11
N HIS A 47 -8.64 0.48 -0.08
CA HIS A 47 -9.05 0.93 -1.40
C HIS A 47 -8.01 1.87 -1.96
N PHE A 48 -7.13 1.32 -2.78
CA PHE A 48 -6.06 2.06 -3.43
C PHE A 48 -6.51 2.58 -4.80
N ARG A 49 -6.58 3.90 -4.95
CA ARG A 49 -6.71 4.53 -6.27
C ARG A 49 -5.35 4.92 -6.78
N GLN A 50 -4.98 4.39 -7.94
CA GLN A 50 -3.77 4.78 -8.64
C GLN A 50 -3.78 6.29 -8.93
N ALA A 51 -2.69 6.97 -8.58
CA ALA A 51 -2.46 8.38 -8.85
C ALA A 51 -1.44 8.57 -9.98
N ALA A 52 -0.36 7.76 -9.97
CA ALA A 52 0.69 7.84 -10.98
C ALA A 52 1.39 6.49 -11.18
N ILE A 53 1.76 6.22 -12.43
CA ILE A 53 2.76 5.20 -12.79
C ILE A 53 4.05 5.96 -13.07
N LEU A 54 5.14 5.58 -12.42
CA LEU A 54 6.42 6.24 -12.59
C LEU A 54 7.06 5.73 -13.90
N LYS A 55 7.46 6.64 -14.79
CA LYS A 55 8.18 6.29 -16.03
C LYS A 55 9.49 5.56 -15.74
N GLU A 56 10.18 6.01 -14.69
CA GLU A 56 11.40 5.38 -14.18
C GLU A 56 11.17 4.94 -12.72
N PRO A 57 11.47 3.68 -12.38
CA PRO A 57 11.28 3.20 -11.01
C PRO A 57 12.28 3.85 -10.05
N LEU A 58 11.82 4.29 -8.87
CA LEU A 58 12.73 4.67 -7.78
C LEU A 58 13.33 3.40 -7.17
N LEU A 59 14.65 3.22 -7.26
CA LEU A 59 15.31 2.01 -6.77
C LEU A 59 15.35 1.99 -5.25
N LEU A 60 15.32 0.79 -4.65
CA LEU A 60 15.39 0.65 -3.18
C LEU A 60 16.65 1.32 -2.61
N ASN A 61 17.80 1.18 -3.28
CA ASN A 61 19.05 1.80 -2.84
C ASN A 61 18.95 3.33 -2.79
N ASP A 62 18.24 3.97 -3.73
CA ASP A 62 18.03 5.42 -3.71
C ASP A 62 17.08 5.82 -2.59
N LEU A 63 16.00 5.07 -2.40
CA LEU A 63 15.07 5.28 -1.30
C LEU A 63 15.78 5.18 0.06
N CYS A 64 16.68 4.22 0.24
CA CYS A 64 17.47 4.09 1.45
C CYS A 64 18.51 5.21 1.60
N ARG A 65 19.26 5.51 0.54
CA ARG A 65 20.28 6.57 0.52
C ARG A 65 19.69 7.94 0.88
N HIS A 66 18.46 8.21 0.46
CA HIS A 66 17.75 9.46 0.73
C HIS A 66 16.85 9.40 1.97
N GLY A 67 16.96 8.37 2.81
CA GLY A 67 16.25 8.29 4.08
C GLY A 67 14.73 8.16 3.94
N VAL A 68 14.22 7.67 2.80
CA VAL A 68 12.80 7.34 2.62
C VAL A 68 12.48 6.03 3.32
N LEU A 69 13.38 5.05 3.22
CA LEU A 69 13.28 3.72 3.80
C LEU A 69 14.58 3.38 4.53
N ASN A 70 14.52 2.45 5.49
CA ASN A 70 15.71 1.88 6.15
C ASN A 70 16.13 0.53 5.54
N GLY A 71 15.42 0.07 4.52
CA GLY A 71 15.52 -1.26 3.91
C GLY A 71 14.20 -1.64 3.22
N PRO A 72 14.09 -2.85 2.64
CA PRO A 72 12.83 -3.32 2.08
C PRO A 72 11.76 -3.43 3.19
N PRO A 73 10.62 -2.70 3.09
CA PRO A 73 9.59 -2.76 4.10
C PRO A 73 8.90 -4.13 4.09
N GLN A 74 8.68 -4.72 5.27
CA GLN A 74 7.90 -5.96 5.44
C GLN A 74 6.40 -5.68 5.62
N SER A 75 6.03 -4.44 5.92
CA SER A 75 4.66 -3.97 6.12
C SER A 75 4.54 -2.49 5.69
N ILE A 76 3.38 -1.88 5.90
CA ILE A 76 3.18 -0.44 5.63
C ILE A 76 4.04 0.37 6.60
N THR A 77 4.90 1.24 6.06
CA THR A 77 5.78 2.11 6.84
C THR A 77 5.55 3.58 6.50
N THR A 78 5.83 4.44 7.48
CA THR A 78 5.78 5.89 7.28
C THR A 78 7.11 6.37 6.72
N VAL A 79 7.04 7.20 5.67
CA VAL A 79 8.22 7.90 5.14
C VAL A 79 8.83 8.77 6.25
N GLN A 80 10.09 8.52 6.56
CA GLN A 80 10.84 9.28 7.55
C GLN A 80 10.99 10.74 7.12
N GLN A 81 11.08 11.66 8.09
CA GLN A 81 11.05 13.10 7.79
C GLN A 81 12.12 13.52 6.77
N GLY A 82 13.32 12.94 6.83
CA GLY A 82 14.42 13.26 5.91
C GLY A 82 14.15 12.92 4.43
N GLY A 83 13.33 11.91 4.15
CA GLY A 83 13.06 11.46 2.78
C GLY A 83 11.85 12.11 2.11
N ARG A 84 11.02 12.86 2.84
CA ARG A 84 9.74 13.40 2.33
C ARG A 84 9.94 14.42 1.21
N GLU A 85 10.86 15.36 1.40
CA GLU A 85 11.11 16.44 0.43
C GLU A 85 11.71 15.88 -0.86
N TRP A 86 12.67 14.97 -0.74
CA TRP A 86 13.24 14.27 -1.89
C TRP A 86 12.17 13.51 -2.69
N LEU A 87 11.26 12.82 -2.00
CA LEU A 87 10.14 12.14 -2.66
C LEU A 87 9.22 13.13 -3.37
N ARG A 88 8.82 14.24 -2.72
CA ARG A 88 7.97 15.28 -3.34
C ARG A 88 8.56 15.77 -4.66
N GLN A 89 9.84 16.11 -4.68
CA GLN A 89 10.55 16.56 -5.88
C GLN A 89 10.56 15.50 -6.99
N ARG A 90 10.85 14.23 -6.65
CA ARG A 90 10.85 13.12 -7.61
C ARG A 90 9.47 12.81 -8.19
N LEU A 91 8.42 13.14 -7.45
CA LEU A 91 7.04 12.81 -7.77
C LEU A 91 6.27 14.00 -8.37
N GLY A 92 6.88 15.19 -8.40
CA GLY A 92 6.27 16.41 -8.91
C GLY A 92 5.12 16.92 -8.01
N LEU A 93 5.22 16.70 -6.69
CA LEU A 93 4.21 17.05 -5.69
C LEU A 93 4.59 18.26 -4.84
#